data_AF-A0A1N6RGY0-F1
#
_entry.id   AF-A0A1N6RGY0-F1
#
_cell.length_a   1.000
_cell.length_b   1.000
_cell.length_c   1.000
_cell.angle_alpha   90.00
_cell.angle_beta   90.00
_cell.angle_gamma   90.00
#
_symmetry.space_group_name_H-M   'P 1'
#
loop_
_entity.id
_entity.type
_entity.pdbx_description
1 polymer ?
#
loop_
_entity_poly.entity_id
_entity_poly.type
_entity_poly.pdbx_seq_one_letter_code
_entity_poly.pdbx_strand_id
1 'polypeptide(L)'
;MDNPQKAQFFAAADAMLAAGRNPEPEFLLDQCRLNDIAEAEELLSEWRKGLGNRLGTPRSPIAGEVPESVQAMMARLWQAAVDEATDRANLIQQIRVQPEEAQAKACDDALRESRGEISELEKRYGELERRFEALQDRASAREKEIESLKQDLSQERNEHQRTAQMHANVCQELAQLQKTHQDAQKVFEQRLKDEKRYSLEAIAKAEVDTRHYRNALDKLRDESGRAEADLSRQLSGVESQLGKRDAKIDTLTTQLKLTSDELGRLKSEDVQQNKEQAQLSSQLLAERNKVKRLEKQVLEGEQARDKVAARLEALTAESSKREQQLRSQLQSSEDQLQKSQSSLATMEKRIAALEEENRRLKNRA
;
A
#
# COMPACT_ATOMS: atom_id res chain seq x y z
N MET A 1 83.79 -51.78 133.60
CA MET A 1 83.11 -53.08 133.80
C MET A 1 83.53 -53.93 132.61
N ASP A 2 84.74 -54.49 132.70
CA ASP A 2 85.46 -55.00 131.54
C ASP A 2 84.94 -56.39 131.18
N ASN A 3 84.43 -56.51 129.95
CA ASN A 3 83.81 -57.72 129.43
C ASN A 3 84.86 -58.85 129.38
N PRO A 4 84.72 -59.94 130.16
CA PRO A 4 85.77 -60.95 130.33
C PRO A 4 86.15 -61.66 129.04
N GLN A 5 85.21 -61.80 128.09
CA GLN A 5 85.47 -62.35 126.75
C GLN A 5 86.34 -61.43 125.91
N LYS A 6 86.09 -60.12 125.93
CA LYS A 6 86.91 -59.12 125.24
C LYS A 6 88.34 -59.09 125.80
N ALA A 7 88.50 -59.22 127.12
CA ALA A 7 89.81 -59.34 127.76
C ALA A 7 90.54 -60.64 127.37
N GLN A 8 89.84 -61.77 127.25
CA GLN A 8 90.42 -63.04 126.76
C GLN A 8 90.81 -62.97 125.28
N PHE A 9 89.95 -62.39 124.43
CA PHE A 9 90.23 -62.19 123.00
C PHE A 9 91.49 -61.35 122.79
N PHE A 10 91.61 -60.29 123.56
CA PHE A 10 92.79 -59.43 123.54
C PHE A 10 94.04 -60.10 124.11
N ALA A 11 93.91 -60.88 125.19
CA ALA A 11 95.04 -61.64 125.73
C ALA A 11 95.54 -62.74 124.77
N ALA A 12 94.64 -63.39 124.02
CA ALA A 12 95.01 -64.36 122.98
C ALA A 12 95.70 -63.67 121.80
N ALA A 13 95.18 -62.53 121.35
CA ALA A 13 95.81 -61.70 120.32
C ALA A 13 97.20 -61.20 120.75
N ASP A 14 97.34 -60.79 122.02
CA ASP A 14 98.61 -60.36 122.61
C ASP A 14 99.60 -61.53 122.75
N ALA A 15 99.13 -62.74 123.07
CA ALA A 15 99.95 -63.95 123.14
C ALA A 15 100.47 -64.38 121.76
N MET A 16 99.64 -64.28 120.71
CA MET A 16 100.08 -64.53 119.33
C MET A 16 101.14 -63.52 118.90
N LEU A 17 100.93 -62.24 119.23
CA LEU A 17 101.86 -61.18 118.89
C LEU A 17 103.19 -61.32 119.66
N ALA A 18 103.15 -61.72 120.95
CA ALA A 18 104.33 -62.06 121.75
C ALA A 18 105.11 -63.27 121.21
N ALA A 19 104.41 -64.21 120.56
CA ALA A 19 105.02 -65.36 119.86
C ALA A 19 105.52 -65.01 118.44
N GLY A 20 105.47 -63.74 118.03
CA GLY A 20 105.94 -63.27 116.73
C GLY A 20 105.01 -63.62 115.56
N ARG A 21 103.74 -63.98 115.83
CA ARG A 21 102.71 -64.25 114.81
C ARG A 21 101.67 -63.13 114.79
N ASN A 22 101.25 -62.72 113.59
CA ASN A 22 100.18 -61.74 113.44
C ASN A 22 98.83 -62.42 113.79
N PRO A 23 98.00 -61.85 114.67
CA PRO A 23 96.69 -62.41 114.96
C PRO A 23 95.76 -62.33 113.74
N GLU A 24 95.39 -63.49 113.21
CA GLU A 24 94.39 -63.64 112.16
C GLU A 24 93.00 -63.87 112.79
N PRO A 25 91.94 -63.26 112.23
CA PRO A 25 90.59 -63.33 112.79
C PRO A 25 90.08 -64.77 112.87
N GLU A 26 90.43 -65.62 111.90
CA GLU A 26 90.04 -67.04 111.88
C GLU A 26 90.62 -67.84 113.06
N PHE A 27 91.88 -67.57 113.44
CA PHE A 27 92.56 -68.29 114.53
C PHE A 27 92.09 -67.85 115.92
N LEU A 28 91.84 -66.55 116.10
CA LEU A 28 91.34 -66.02 117.37
C LEU A 28 89.88 -66.37 117.62
N LEU A 29 89.10 -66.54 116.55
CA LEU A 29 87.71 -67.00 116.64
C LEU A 29 87.63 -68.41 117.22
N ASP A 30 88.51 -69.32 116.77
CA ASP A 30 88.60 -70.69 117.28
C ASP A 30 89.15 -70.74 118.73
N GLN A 31 90.17 -69.93 119.02
CA GLN A 31 90.82 -69.92 120.34
C GLN A 31 89.97 -69.26 121.44
N CYS A 32 89.14 -68.27 121.09
CA CYS A 32 88.30 -67.52 122.03
C CYS A 32 86.80 -67.89 121.97
N ARG A 33 86.43 -68.89 121.16
CA ARG A 33 85.06 -69.40 120.99
C ARG A 33 84.06 -68.30 120.64
N LEU A 34 84.42 -67.44 119.67
CA LEU A 34 83.49 -66.48 119.08
C LEU A 34 82.68 -67.15 117.95
N ASN A 35 81.45 -66.71 117.74
CA ASN A 35 80.52 -67.35 116.80
C ASN A 35 80.52 -66.72 115.40
N ASP A 36 81.06 -65.51 115.24
CA ASP A 36 80.99 -64.75 113.99
C ASP A 36 82.35 -64.11 113.64
N ILE A 37 82.77 -64.26 112.38
CA ILE A 37 83.97 -63.64 111.83
C ILE A 37 83.83 -62.12 111.82
N ALA A 38 82.65 -61.57 111.57
CA ALA A 38 82.43 -60.13 111.56
C ALA A 38 82.65 -59.52 112.95
N GLU A 39 82.19 -60.20 114.00
CA GLU A 39 82.43 -59.80 115.40
C GLU A 39 83.92 -59.92 115.76
N ALA A 40 84.60 -60.97 115.28
CA ALA A 40 86.04 -61.11 115.45
C ALA A 40 86.83 -60.02 114.71
N GLU A 41 86.46 -59.64 113.48
CA GLU A 41 87.08 -58.55 112.72
C GLU A 41 86.85 -57.19 113.39
N GLU A 42 85.66 -56.94 113.93
CA GLU A 42 85.36 -55.72 114.67
C GLU A 42 86.16 -55.65 115.97
N LEU A 43 86.21 -56.73 116.75
CA LEU A 43 87.04 -56.84 117.95
C LEU A 43 88.54 -56.74 117.63
N LEU A 44 89.00 -57.29 116.51
CA LEU A 44 90.40 -57.23 116.09
C LEU A 44 90.74 -55.82 115.56
N SER A 45 89.79 -55.12 114.94
CA SER A 45 89.89 -53.70 114.61
C SER A 45 89.96 -52.82 115.86
N GLU A 46 89.12 -53.09 116.87
CA GLU A 46 89.20 -52.43 118.18
C GLU A 46 90.50 -52.76 118.92
N TRP A 47 90.97 -54.01 118.88
CA TRP A 47 92.27 -54.43 119.42
C TRP A 47 93.41 -53.68 118.74
N ARG A 48 93.40 -53.56 117.40
CA ARG A 48 94.40 -52.80 116.62
C ARG A 48 94.39 -51.32 116.97
N LYS A 49 93.21 -50.71 117.13
CA LYS A 49 93.05 -49.32 117.57
C LYS A 49 93.60 -49.11 118.99
N GLY A 50 93.44 -50.09 119.87
CA GLY A 50 93.97 -50.08 121.24
C GLY A 50 95.44 -50.53 121.36
N LEU A 51 96.04 -51.07 120.30
CA LEU A 51 97.36 -51.71 120.31
C LEU A 51 98.46 -50.76 120.78
N GLY A 52 98.42 -49.50 120.34
CA GLY A 52 99.40 -48.47 120.72
C GLY A 52 99.43 -48.17 122.23
N ASN A 53 98.31 -48.35 122.93
CA ASN A 53 98.24 -48.18 124.39
C ASN A 53 98.56 -49.47 125.17
N ARG A 54 98.54 -50.63 124.50
CA ARG A 54 98.68 -51.98 125.10
C ARG A 54 100.06 -52.58 124.94
N LEU A 55 100.71 -52.27 123.82
CA LEU A 55 102.15 -52.36 123.67
C LEU A 55 102.82 -51.21 124.46
N GLY A 56 102.45 -51.10 125.73
CA GLY A 56 103.23 -50.36 126.72
C GLY A 56 104.62 -50.97 126.78
N THR A 57 105.61 -50.11 126.99
CA THR A 57 107.05 -50.41 127.03
C THR A 57 107.34 -51.86 127.43
N PRO A 58 108.04 -52.63 126.58
CA PRO A 58 108.31 -54.03 126.89
C PRO A 58 109.03 -54.10 128.23
N ARG A 59 108.35 -54.63 129.25
CA ARG A 59 108.98 -55.17 130.45
C ARG A 59 109.71 -56.45 130.03
N SER A 60 110.77 -56.27 129.26
CA SER A 60 111.77 -57.30 129.01
C SER A 60 112.37 -57.69 130.36
N PRO A 61 112.42 -58.99 130.73
CA PRO A 61 113.08 -59.44 131.97
C PRO A 61 114.61 -59.30 131.92
N ILE A 62 115.17 -58.62 130.91
CA ILE A 62 116.59 -58.46 130.70
C ILE A 62 116.90 -56.98 130.54
N ALA A 63 117.90 -56.53 131.29
CA ALA A 63 118.54 -55.22 131.29
C ALA A 63 117.97 -54.19 132.27
N GLY A 64 118.33 -54.37 133.55
CA GLY A 64 118.81 -53.21 134.30
C GLY A 64 119.98 -52.58 133.54
N GLU A 65 120.00 -51.24 133.50
CA GLU A 65 120.96 -50.35 132.80
C GLU A 65 120.67 -50.00 131.32
N VAL A 66 119.49 -49.47 131.00
CA VAL A 66 119.32 -48.62 129.79
C VAL A 66 118.69 -47.26 130.15
N PRO A 67 119.30 -46.12 129.81
CA PRO A 67 118.81 -44.77 130.16
C PRO A 67 117.46 -44.40 129.51
N GLU A 68 116.62 -43.68 130.26
CA GLU A 68 115.28 -43.16 129.87
C GLU A 68 115.24 -42.45 128.50
N SER A 69 116.35 -41.82 128.09
CA SER A 69 116.50 -41.16 126.78
C SER A 69 116.26 -42.10 125.58
N VAL A 70 116.56 -43.38 125.72
CA VAL A 70 116.41 -44.38 124.65
C VAL A 70 114.95 -44.82 124.52
N GLN A 71 114.23 -44.96 125.64
CA GLN A 71 112.80 -45.30 125.64
C GLN A 71 111.95 -44.19 125.02
N ALA A 72 112.24 -42.92 125.33
CA ALA A 72 111.55 -41.77 124.73
C ALA A 72 111.80 -41.66 123.21
N MET A 73 113.01 -41.99 122.76
CA MET A 73 113.34 -42.03 121.33
C MET A 73 112.59 -43.14 120.60
N MET A 74 112.48 -44.32 121.21
CA MET A 74 111.77 -45.47 120.63
C MET A 74 110.27 -45.22 120.50
N ALA A 75 109.65 -44.56 121.49
CA ALA A 75 108.25 -44.14 121.41
C ALA A 75 108.00 -43.09 120.30
N ARG A 76 108.92 -42.14 120.11
CA ARG A 76 108.85 -41.17 119.00
C ARG A 76 109.00 -41.83 117.63
N LEU A 77 109.91 -42.79 117.50
CA LEU A 77 110.08 -43.55 116.25
C LEU A 77 108.85 -44.40 115.93
N TRP A 78 108.21 -44.98 116.96
CA TRP A 78 106.95 -45.71 116.78
C TRP A 78 105.81 -44.79 116.33
N GLN A 79 105.65 -43.63 116.96
CA GLN A 79 104.61 -42.67 116.56
C GLN A 79 104.84 -42.15 115.13
N ALA A 80 106.08 -41.85 114.77
CA ALA A 80 106.45 -41.46 113.41
C ALA A 80 106.14 -42.57 112.38
N ALA A 81 106.36 -43.84 112.73
CA ALA A 81 106.03 -44.96 111.87
C ALA A 81 104.52 -45.19 111.72
N VAL A 82 103.73 -44.92 112.76
CA VAL A 82 102.25 -44.99 112.71
C VAL A 82 101.70 -43.86 111.84
N ASP A 83 102.18 -42.64 112.01
CA ASP A 83 101.77 -41.48 111.21
C ASP A 83 102.10 -41.72 109.72
N GLU A 84 103.31 -42.23 109.42
CA GLU A 84 103.71 -42.61 108.06
C GLU A 84 102.83 -43.73 107.48
N ALA A 85 102.45 -44.72 108.28
CA ALA A 85 101.56 -45.79 107.85
C ALA A 85 100.14 -45.28 107.53
N THR A 86 99.62 -44.34 108.33
CA THR A 86 98.32 -43.70 108.06
C THR A 86 98.36 -42.82 106.82
N ASP A 87 99.43 -42.06 106.60
CA ASP A 87 99.60 -41.25 105.39
C ASP A 87 99.69 -42.13 104.14
N ARG A 88 100.41 -43.25 104.22
CA ARG A 88 100.48 -44.25 103.13
C ARG A 88 99.10 -44.89 102.87
N ALA A 89 98.33 -45.19 103.91
CA ALA A 89 96.98 -45.75 103.75
C ALA A 89 96.02 -44.74 103.07
N ASN A 90 96.06 -43.47 103.49
CA ASN A 90 95.28 -42.40 102.88
C ASN A 90 95.67 -42.16 101.41
N LEU A 91 96.97 -42.21 101.10
CA LEU A 91 97.47 -42.10 99.73
C LEU A 91 96.99 -43.28 98.87
N ILE A 92 97.05 -44.51 99.37
CA ILE A 92 96.55 -45.69 98.67
C ILE A 92 95.04 -45.58 98.42
N GLN A 93 94.27 -45.07 99.39
CA GLN A 93 92.83 -44.84 99.23
C GLN A 93 92.53 -43.77 98.18
N GLN A 94 93.27 -42.64 98.18
CA GLN A 94 93.13 -41.62 97.14
C GLN A 94 93.50 -42.16 95.75
N ILE A 95 94.58 -42.95 95.65
CA ILE A 95 95.00 -43.59 94.38
C ILE A 95 93.93 -44.57 93.88
N ARG A 96 93.18 -45.24 94.76
CA ARG A 96 92.09 -46.14 94.38
C ARG A 96 90.79 -45.42 94.01
N VAL A 97 90.42 -44.38 94.76
CA VAL A 97 89.14 -43.66 94.57
C VAL A 97 89.18 -42.72 93.37
N GLN A 98 90.31 -42.03 93.11
CA GLN A 98 90.42 -41.12 91.98
C GLN A 98 90.13 -41.73 90.59
N PRO A 99 90.66 -42.92 90.22
CA PRO A 99 90.37 -43.53 88.93
C PRO A 99 88.91 -44.00 88.83
N GLU A 100 88.31 -44.48 89.93
CA GLU A 100 86.90 -44.88 89.96
C GLU A 100 85.98 -43.66 89.79
N GLU A 101 86.26 -42.54 90.47
CA GLU A 101 85.53 -41.29 90.30
C GLU A 101 85.73 -40.67 88.91
N ALA A 102 86.93 -40.74 88.35
CA ALA A 102 87.22 -40.27 86.99
C ALA A 102 86.50 -41.11 85.93
N GLN A 103 86.45 -42.43 86.13
CA GLN A 103 85.72 -43.34 85.25
C GLN A 103 84.20 -43.14 85.36
N ALA A 104 83.67 -42.95 86.58
CA ALA A 104 82.27 -42.61 86.79
C ALA A 104 81.88 -41.31 86.08
N LYS A 105 82.70 -40.25 86.22
CA LYS A 105 82.51 -38.99 85.49
C LYS A 105 82.56 -39.16 83.98
N ALA A 106 83.52 -39.93 83.46
CA ALA A 106 83.61 -40.20 82.03
C ALA A 106 82.39 -40.96 81.51
N CYS A 107 81.87 -41.93 82.27
CA CYS A 107 80.63 -42.62 81.96
C CYS A 107 79.42 -41.67 81.99
N ASP A 108 79.31 -40.80 83.00
CA ASP A 108 78.24 -39.82 83.11
C ASP A 108 78.27 -38.78 81.98
N ASP A 109 79.46 -38.32 81.61
CA ASP A 109 79.68 -37.41 80.49
C ASP A 109 79.31 -38.09 79.16
N ALA A 110 79.70 -39.35 78.94
CA ALA A 110 79.32 -40.12 77.75
C ALA A 110 77.81 -40.38 77.69
N LEU A 111 77.16 -40.67 78.83
CA LEU A 111 75.70 -40.80 78.91
C LEU A 111 75.00 -39.47 78.62
N ARG A 112 75.56 -38.35 79.08
CA ARG A 112 75.04 -37.02 78.81
C ARG A 112 75.16 -36.66 77.33
N GLU A 113 76.30 -36.95 76.71
CA GLU A 113 76.52 -36.76 75.28
C GLU A 113 75.56 -37.61 74.46
N SER A 114 75.45 -38.91 74.76
CA SER A 114 74.51 -39.81 74.10
C SER A 114 73.05 -39.37 74.25
N ARG A 115 72.64 -38.92 75.45
CA ARG A 115 71.30 -38.33 75.65
C ARG A 115 71.10 -37.04 74.86
N GLY A 116 72.15 -36.23 74.71
CA GLY A 116 72.16 -35.05 73.85
C GLY A 116 71.93 -35.41 72.39
N GLU A 117 72.68 -36.38 71.88
CA GLU A 117 72.55 -36.89 70.50
C GLU A 117 71.16 -37.49 70.26
N ILE A 118 70.63 -38.30 71.19
CA ILE A 118 69.27 -38.85 71.10
C ILE A 118 68.25 -37.71 71.04
N SER A 119 68.36 -36.70 71.91
CA SER A 119 67.44 -35.55 71.88
C SER A 119 67.53 -34.75 70.59
N GLU A 120 68.73 -34.59 70.00
CA GLU A 120 68.89 -33.96 68.69
C GLU A 120 68.29 -34.78 67.56
N LEU A 121 68.48 -36.10 67.57
CA LEU A 121 67.89 -37.00 66.59
C LEU A 121 66.37 -37.03 66.69
N GLU A 122 65.80 -37.06 67.90
CA GLU A 122 64.36 -36.96 68.13
C GLU A 122 63.80 -35.63 67.61
N LYS A 123 64.49 -34.51 67.84
CA LYS A 123 64.11 -33.21 67.28
C LYS A 123 64.13 -33.21 65.75
N ARG A 124 65.21 -33.71 65.14
CA ARG A 124 65.33 -33.82 63.67
C ARG A 124 64.26 -34.73 63.09
N TYR A 125 63.96 -35.84 63.77
CA TYR A 125 62.93 -36.78 63.36
C TYR A 125 61.54 -36.12 63.41
N GLY A 126 61.19 -35.44 64.51
CA GLY A 126 59.94 -34.69 64.61
C GLY A 126 59.83 -33.54 63.60
N GLU A 127 60.93 -32.87 63.27
CA GLU A 127 60.96 -31.88 62.17
C GLU A 127 60.74 -32.52 60.80
N LEU A 128 61.32 -33.70 60.55
CA LEU A 128 61.13 -34.45 59.32
C LEU A 128 59.70 -34.94 59.18
N GLU A 129 59.07 -35.44 60.26
CA GLU A 129 57.66 -35.83 60.27
C GLU A 129 56.75 -34.65 59.95
N ARG A 130 56.94 -33.49 60.61
CA ARG A 130 56.17 -32.27 60.30
C ARG A 130 56.36 -31.81 58.85
N ARG A 131 57.57 -31.94 58.30
CA ARG A 131 57.83 -31.62 56.88
C ARG A 131 57.13 -32.61 55.95
N PHE A 132 57.12 -33.89 56.31
CA PHE A 132 56.44 -34.93 55.55
C PHE A 132 54.93 -34.69 55.53
N GLU A 133 54.31 -34.44 56.69
CA GLU A 133 52.89 -34.08 56.80
C GLU A 133 52.56 -32.84 55.97
N ALA A 134 53.37 -31.77 56.08
CA ALA A 134 53.16 -30.55 55.30
C ALA A 134 53.28 -30.77 53.79
N LEU A 135 54.15 -31.67 53.34
CA LEU A 135 54.26 -32.06 51.92
C LEU A 135 53.08 -32.91 51.48
N GLN A 136 52.59 -33.81 52.32
CA GLN A 136 51.41 -34.63 52.06
C GLN A 136 50.15 -33.77 51.96
N ASP A 137 49.97 -32.79 52.84
CA ASP A 137 48.88 -31.83 52.78
C ASP A 137 48.93 -31.01 51.48
N ARG A 138 50.13 -30.52 51.10
CA ARG A 138 50.33 -29.81 49.83
C ARG A 138 50.03 -30.70 48.62
N ALA A 139 50.44 -31.96 48.64
CA ALA A 139 50.14 -32.92 47.57
C ALA A 139 48.62 -33.12 47.45
N SER A 140 47.92 -33.35 48.56
CA SER A 140 46.46 -33.50 48.57
C SER A 140 45.72 -32.24 48.10
N ALA A 141 46.24 -31.05 48.43
CA ALA A 141 45.69 -29.78 47.97
C ALA A 141 45.87 -29.61 46.45
N ARG A 142 47.04 -29.98 45.91
CA ARG A 142 47.30 -29.97 44.46
C ARG A 142 46.45 -30.99 43.71
N GLU A 143 46.22 -32.17 44.29
CA GLU A 143 45.33 -33.17 43.69
C GLU A 143 43.89 -32.65 43.58
N LYS A 144 43.39 -31.97 44.61
CA LYS A 144 42.07 -31.32 44.57
C LYS A 144 41.99 -30.21 43.52
N GLU A 145 43.04 -29.40 43.39
CA GLU A 145 43.14 -28.36 42.35
C GLU A 145 43.17 -28.96 40.94
N ILE A 146 43.91 -30.06 40.74
CA ILE A 146 43.93 -30.78 39.46
C ILE A 146 42.53 -31.31 39.14
N GLU A 147 41.82 -31.87 40.12
CA GLU A 147 40.48 -32.41 39.89
C GLU A 147 39.45 -31.31 39.60
N SER A 148 39.51 -30.18 40.30
CA SER A 148 38.65 -29.02 39.97
C SER A 148 38.95 -28.48 38.57
N LEU A 149 40.23 -28.34 38.20
CA LEU A 149 40.61 -27.88 36.86
C LEU A 149 40.16 -28.84 35.76
N LYS A 150 40.17 -30.16 35.99
CA LYS A 150 39.62 -31.14 35.04
C LYS A 150 38.11 -30.98 34.89
N GLN A 151 37.40 -30.75 35.99
CA GLN A 151 35.97 -30.50 35.98
C GLN A 151 35.65 -29.21 35.19
N ASP A 152 36.37 -28.13 35.45
CA ASP A 152 36.21 -26.85 34.76
C ASP A 152 36.50 -26.99 33.25
N LEU A 153 37.58 -27.71 32.88
CA LEU A 153 37.91 -27.96 31.48
C LEU A 153 36.82 -28.78 30.77
N SER A 154 36.24 -29.77 31.46
CA SER A 154 35.11 -30.54 30.94
C SER A 154 33.86 -29.67 30.74
N GLN A 155 33.57 -28.77 31.69
CA GLN A 155 32.46 -27.82 31.56
C GLN A 155 32.67 -26.85 30.40
N GLU A 156 33.84 -26.21 30.33
CA GLU A 156 34.23 -25.32 29.22
C GLU A 156 34.14 -26.03 27.86
N ARG A 157 34.58 -27.30 27.78
CA ARG A 157 34.44 -28.09 26.55
C ARG A 157 32.99 -28.31 26.16
N ASN A 158 32.11 -28.61 27.12
CA ASN A 158 30.68 -28.79 26.86
C ASN A 158 30.02 -27.48 26.43
N GLU A 159 30.39 -26.36 27.04
CA GLU A 159 29.92 -25.03 26.66
C GLU A 159 30.41 -24.65 25.26
N HIS A 160 31.68 -24.90 24.95
CA HIS A 160 32.22 -24.74 23.60
C HIS A 160 31.50 -25.61 22.57
N GLN A 161 31.18 -26.86 22.90
CA GLN A 161 30.43 -27.73 22.00
C GLN A 161 28.99 -27.23 21.78
N ARG A 162 28.33 -26.76 22.84
CA ARG A 162 26.98 -26.20 22.75
C ARG A 162 26.94 -24.92 21.93
N THR A 163 27.89 -24.01 22.15
CA THR A 163 28.01 -22.75 21.39
C THR A 163 28.33 -23.02 19.92
N ALA A 164 29.22 -23.97 19.61
CA ALA A 164 29.51 -24.38 18.24
C ALA A 164 28.26 -24.96 17.53
N GLN A 165 27.44 -25.75 18.24
CA GLN A 165 26.18 -26.26 17.71
C GLN A 165 25.17 -25.13 17.46
N MET A 166 25.03 -24.18 18.38
CA MET A 166 24.18 -22.99 18.19
C MET A 166 24.63 -22.17 17.00
N HIS A 167 25.94 -21.96 16.84
CA HIS A 167 26.50 -21.24 15.69
C HIS A 167 26.19 -21.98 14.37
N ALA A 168 26.34 -23.31 14.33
CA ALA A 168 25.99 -24.11 13.16
C ALA A 168 24.50 -23.98 12.79
N ASN A 169 23.60 -24.02 13.78
CA ASN A 169 22.16 -23.84 13.56
C ASN A 169 21.84 -22.45 12.99
N VAL A 170 22.42 -21.39 13.57
CA VAL A 170 22.23 -20.01 13.08
C VAL A 170 22.76 -19.85 11.66
N CYS A 171 23.92 -20.43 11.33
CA CYS A 171 24.44 -20.41 9.97
C CYS A 171 23.48 -21.12 8.97
N GLN A 172 22.89 -22.24 9.38
CA GLN A 172 21.91 -22.95 8.55
C GLN A 172 20.63 -22.12 8.35
N GLU A 173 20.10 -21.51 9.40
CA GLU A 173 18.93 -20.63 9.34
C GLU A 173 19.20 -19.40 8.46
N LEU A 174 20.37 -18.76 8.60
CA LEU A 174 20.79 -17.65 7.75
C LEU A 174 20.89 -18.06 6.28
N ALA A 175 21.47 -19.23 5.98
CA ALA A 175 21.53 -19.73 4.60
C ALA A 175 20.13 -20.00 4.02
N GLN A 176 19.22 -20.55 4.83
CA GLN A 176 17.84 -20.76 4.43
C GLN A 176 17.11 -19.43 4.18
N LEU A 177 17.26 -18.45 5.07
CA LEU A 177 16.66 -17.11 4.93
C LEU A 177 17.20 -16.37 3.70
N GLN A 178 18.51 -16.47 3.44
CA GLN A 178 19.10 -15.90 2.23
C GLN A 178 18.52 -16.53 0.96
N LYS A 179 18.34 -17.86 0.96
CA LYS A 179 17.73 -18.57 -0.17
C LYS A 179 16.27 -18.16 -0.37
N THR A 180 15.46 -18.14 0.69
CA THR A 180 14.04 -17.74 0.59
C THR A 180 13.89 -16.28 0.14
N HIS A 181 14.77 -15.39 0.61
CA HIS A 181 14.82 -14.01 0.16
C HIS A 181 15.15 -13.91 -1.34
N GLN A 182 16.18 -14.63 -1.81
CA GLN A 182 16.54 -14.65 -3.23
C GLN A 182 15.41 -15.21 -4.11
N ASP A 183 14.73 -16.27 -3.66
CA ASP A 183 13.60 -16.85 -4.39
C ASP A 183 12.40 -15.89 -4.41
N ALA A 184 12.10 -15.21 -3.29
CA ALA A 184 11.08 -14.18 -3.24
C ALA A 184 11.40 -12.99 -4.17
N GLN A 185 12.66 -12.56 -4.22
CA GLN A 185 13.10 -11.50 -5.13
C GLN A 185 12.90 -11.90 -6.59
N LYS A 186 13.29 -13.13 -6.98
CA LYS A 186 13.07 -13.65 -8.35
C LYS A 186 11.59 -13.69 -8.71
N VAL A 187 10.74 -14.17 -7.81
CA VAL A 187 9.28 -14.21 -8.02
C VAL A 187 8.71 -12.80 -8.17
N PHE A 188 9.16 -11.85 -7.35
CA PHE A 188 8.73 -10.46 -7.46
C PHE A 188 9.15 -9.82 -8.79
N GLU A 189 10.41 -9.99 -9.19
CA GLU A 189 10.93 -9.49 -10.47
C GLU A 189 10.18 -10.10 -11.66
N GLN A 190 9.84 -11.40 -11.59
CA GLN A 190 9.04 -12.06 -12.61
C GLN A 190 7.62 -11.49 -12.67
N ARG A 191 6.94 -11.35 -11.53
CA ARG A 191 5.61 -10.72 -11.47
C ARG A 191 5.62 -9.31 -12.03
N LEU A 192 6.63 -8.52 -11.70
CA LEU A 192 6.77 -7.15 -12.21
C LEU A 192 6.96 -7.14 -13.74
N LYS A 193 7.71 -8.09 -14.31
CA LYS A 193 7.84 -8.24 -15.77
C LYS A 193 6.52 -8.62 -16.43
N ASP A 194 5.79 -9.57 -15.83
CA ASP A 194 4.50 -10.03 -16.34
C ASP A 194 3.43 -8.93 -16.26
N GLU A 195 3.39 -8.17 -15.17
CA GLU A 195 2.50 -7.02 -14.99
C GLU A 195 2.81 -5.90 -15.99
N LYS A 196 4.10 -5.59 -16.22
CA LYS A 196 4.52 -4.64 -17.26
C LYS A 196 4.05 -5.09 -18.63
N ARG A 197 4.24 -6.37 -18.97
CA ARG A 197 3.78 -6.93 -20.25
C ARG A 197 2.26 -6.82 -20.39
N TYR A 198 1.52 -7.22 -19.36
CA TYR A 198 0.07 -7.12 -19.35
C TYR A 198 -0.41 -5.67 -19.51
N SER A 199 0.23 -4.71 -18.83
CA SER A 199 -0.12 -3.29 -18.95
C SER A 199 0.12 -2.75 -20.37
N LEU A 200 1.21 -3.16 -21.02
CA LEU A 200 1.50 -2.80 -22.41
C LEU A 200 0.49 -3.43 -23.38
N GLU A 201 0.12 -4.70 -23.18
CA GLU A 201 -0.90 -5.37 -23.98
C GLU A 201 -2.27 -4.69 -23.83
N ALA A 202 -2.63 -4.27 -22.61
CA ALA A 202 -3.86 -3.51 -22.34
C ALA A 202 -3.85 -2.12 -23.02
N ILE A 203 -2.72 -1.40 -22.96
CA ILE A 203 -2.56 -0.12 -23.66
C ILE A 203 -2.66 -0.32 -25.18
N ALA A 204 -1.97 -1.31 -25.75
CA ALA A 204 -2.03 -1.59 -27.18
C ALA A 204 -3.45 -1.90 -27.66
N LYS A 205 -4.23 -2.66 -26.87
CA LYS A 205 -5.64 -2.92 -27.17
C LYS A 205 -6.47 -1.62 -27.14
N ALA A 206 -6.30 -0.80 -26.11
CA ALA A 206 -6.99 0.48 -25.99
C ALA A 206 -6.63 1.45 -27.12
N GLU A 207 -5.38 1.44 -27.61
CA GLU A 207 -4.96 2.23 -28.77
C GLU A 207 -5.64 1.78 -30.06
N VAL A 208 -5.77 0.46 -30.28
CA VAL A 208 -6.51 -0.10 -31.43
C VAL A 208 -7.97 0.33 -31.39
N ASP A 209 -8.62 0.21 -30.22
CA ASP A 209 -10.01 0.63 -30.04
C ASP A 209 -10.17 2.15 -30.26
N THR A 210 -9.24 2.96 -29.75
CA THR A 210 -9.24 4.42 -29.95
C THR A 210 -9.12 4.78 -31.43
N ARG A 211 -8.25 4.08 -32.19
CA ARG A 211 -8.13 4.28 -33.64
C ARG A 211 -9.41 3.85 -34.37
N HIS A 212 -10.03 2.74 -33.95
CA HIS A 212 -11.30 2.28 -34.51
C HIS A 212 -12.41 3.32 -34.32
N TYR A 213 -12.60 3.82 -33.10
CA TYR A 213 -13.62 4.84 -32.81
C TYR A 213 -13.34 6.17 -33.51
N ARG A 214 -12.06 6.58 -33.63
CA ARG A 214 -11.69 7.77 -34.40
C ARG A 214 -12.08 7.62 -35.87
N ASN A 215 -11.74 6.51 -36.50
CA ASN A 215 -12.09 6.23 -37.89
C ASN A 215 -13.61 6.16 -38.08
N ALA A 216 -14.36 5.62 -37.11
CA ALA A 216 -15.82 5.59 -37.14
C ALA A 216 -16.42 7.01 -37.04
N LEU A 217 -15.85 7.87 -36.18
CA LEU A 217 -16.26 9.28 -36.08
C LEU A 217 -15.98 10.06 -37.37
N ASP A 218 -14.82 9.85 -38.00
CA ASP A 218 -14.49 10.51 -39.27
C ASP A 218 -15.46 10.09 -40.38
N LYS A 219 -15.80 8.79 -40.47
CA LYS A 219 -16.83 8.30 -41.41
C LYS A 219 -18.20 8.93 -41.14
N LEU A 220 -18.63 8.99 -39.89
CA LEU A 220 -19.91 9.62 -39.53
C LEU A 220 -19.92 11.11 -39.86
N ARG A 221 -18.80 11.81 -39.68
CA ARG A 221 -18.66 13.20 -40.10
C ARG A 221 -18.78 13.36 -41.61
N ASP A 222 -18.11 12.51 -42.38
CA ASP A 222 -18.19 12.54 -43.85
C ASP A 222 -19.60 12.22 -44.35
N GLU A 223 -20.26 11.21 -43.77
CA GLU A 223 -21.64 10.84 -44.09
C GLU A 223 -22.62 11.96 -43.72
N SER A 224 -22.49 12.56 -42.53
CA SER A 224 -23.30 13.70 -42.10
C SER A 224 -23.09 14.91 -43.01
N GLY A 225 -21.84 15.23 -43.36
CA GLY A 225 -21.52 16.34 -44.26
C GLY A 225 -22.08 16.13 -45.67
N ARG A 226 -22.07 14.89 -46.19
CA ARG A 226 -22.72 14.54 -47.45
C ARG A 226 -24.23 14.67 -47.36
N ALA A 227 -24.85 14.15 -46.31
CA ALA A 227 -26.29 14.23 -46.09
C ALA A 227 -26.76 15.70 -45.97
N GLU A 228 -26.04 16.53 -45.22
CA GLU A 228 -26.31 17.97 -45.13
C GLU A 228 -26.18 18.68 -46.48
N ALA A 229 -25.15 18.35 -47.27
CA ALA A 229 -24.98 18.92 -48.61
C ALA A 229 -26.11 18.52 -49.56
N ASP A 230 -26.56 17.26 -49.53
CA ASP A 230 -27.66 16.77 -50.36
C ASP A 230 -29.00 17.35 -49.92
N LEU A 231 -29.26 17.46 -48.61
CA LEU A 231 -30.44 18.16 -48.09
C LEU A 231 -30.44 19.64 -48.48
N SER A 232 -29.29 20.31 -48.42
CA SER A 232 -29.17 21.72 -48.84
C SER A 232 -29.45 21.89 -50.34
N ARG A 233 -29.00 20.96 -51.19
CA ARG A 233 -29.32 20.95 -52.63
C ARG A 233 -30.80 20.71 -52.88
N GLN A 234 -31.42 19.76 -52.17
CA GLN A 234 -32.85 19.49 -52.29
C GLN A 234 -33.68 20.70 -51.85
N LEU A 235 -33.31 21.35 -50.74
CA LEU A 235 -33.94 22.57 -50.25
C LEU A 235 -33.89 23.67 -51.31
N SER A 236 -32.71 23.98 -51.84
CA SER A 236 -32.56 24.99 -52.90
C SER A 236 -33.34 24.63 -54.18
N GLY A 237 -33.40 23.35 -54.53
CA GLY A 237 -34.22 22.86 -55.64
C GLY A 237 -35.71 23.11 -55.41
N VAL A 238 -36.22 22.82 -54.22
CA VAL A 238 -37.62 23.09 -53.83
C VAL A 238 -37.90 24.58 -53.82
N GLU A 239 -37.03 25.40 -53.23
CA GLU A 239 -37.16 26.87 -53.23
C GLU A 239 -37.23 27.44 -54.64
N SER A 240 -36.39 26.95 -55.57
CA SER A 240 -36.43 27.35 -56.98
C SER A 240 -37.76 26.97 -57.65
N GLN A 241 -38.27 25.76 -57.36
CA GLN A 241 -39.58 25.34 -57.88
C GLN A 241 -40.72 26.18 -57.30
N LEU A 242 -40.65 26.51 -56.01
CA LEU A 242 -41.61 27.33 -55.31
C LEU A 242 -41.63 28.75 -55.90
N GLY A 243 -40.47 29.37 -56.09
CA GLY A 243 -40.37 30.67 -56.76
C GLY A 243 -40.91 30.68 -58.20
N LYS A 244 -40.69 29.61 -58.98
CA LYS A 244 -41.31 29.47 -60.32
C LYS A 244 -42.83 29.33 -60.25
N ARG A 245 -43.34 28.62 -59.24
CA ARG A 245 -44.79 28.43 -59.00
C ARG A 245 -45.42 29.75 -58.58
N ASP A 246 -44.80 30.50 -57.69
CA ASP A 246 -45.26 31.81 -57.23
C ASP A 246 -45.33 32.81 -58.39
N ALA A 247 -44.26 32.95 -59.18
CA ALA A 247 -44.25 33.82 -60.36
C ALA A 247 -45.35 33.44 -61.37
N LYS A 248 -45.64 32.13 -61.52
CA LYS A 248 -46.74 31.66 -62.37
C LYS A 248 -48.11 32.01 -61.77
N ILE A 249 -48.29 31.85 -60.46
CA ILE A 249 -49.52 32.24 -59.75
C ILE A 249 -49.76 33.74 -59.91
N ASP A 250 -48.75 34.59 -59.75
CA ASP A 250 -48.85 36.04 -59.94
C ASP A 250 -49.23 36.42 -61.37
N THR A 251 -48.64 35.74 -62.35
CA THR A 251 -48.97 35.93 -63.76
C THR A 251 -50.42 35.55 -64.04
N LEU A 252 -50.85 34.36 -63.58
CA LEU A 252 -52.24 33.89 -63.75
C LEU A 252 -53.23 34.80 -63.01
N THR A 253 -52.88 35.29 -61.83
CA THR A 253 -53.69 36.23 -61.06
C THR A 253 -53.87 37.55 -61.82
N THR A 254 -52.80 38.06 -62.43
CA THR A 254 -52.86 39.26 -63.28
C THR A 254 -53.72 39.03 -64.52
N GLN A 255 -53.57 37.89 -65.19
CA GLN A 255 -54.41 37.51 -66.33
C GLN A 255 -55.89 37.40 -65.95
N LEU A 256 -56.21 36.76 -64.82
CA LEU A 256 -57.58 36.66 -64.33
C LEU A 256 -58.18 38.05 -64.08
N LYS A 257 -57.43 38.99 -63.49
CA LYS A 257 -57.89 40.38 -63.32
C LYS A 257 -58.19 41.04 -64.66
N LEU A 258 -57.26 40.96 -65.62
CA LEU A 258 -57.45 41.55 -66.95
C LEU A 258 -58.69 40.98 -67.67
N THR A 259 -58.86 39.66 -67.66
CA THR A 259 -60.04 39.02 -68.27
C THR A 259 -61.34 39.35 -67.53
N SER A 260 -61.29 39.50 -66.20
CA SER A 260 -62.43 39.96 -65.39
C SER A 260 -62.82 41.40 -65.73
N ASP A 261 -61.84 42.28 -65.92
CA ASP A 261 -62.05 43.68 -66.31
C ASP A 261 -62.62 43.76 -67.73
N GLU A 262 -62.10 42.97 -68.67
CA GLU A 262 -62.60 42.89 -70.04
C GLU A 262 -64.04 42.32 -70.09
N LEU A 263 -64.35 41.29 -69.30
CA LEU A 263 -65.70 40.78 -69.14
C LEU A 263 -66.64 41.87 -68.58
N GLY A 264 -66.18 42.63 -67.59
CA GLY A 264 -66.90 43.78 -67.05
C GLY A 264 -67.19 44.84 -68.10
N ARG A 265 -66.20 45.17 -68.94
CA ARG A 265 -66.32 46.08 -70.07
C ARG A 265 -67.34 45.58 -71.10
N LEU A 266 -67.23 44.33 -71.52
CA LEU A 266 -68.16 43.69 -72.47
C LEU A 266 -69.59 43.67 -71.93
N LYS A 267 -69.79 43.37 -70.64
CA LYS A 267 -71.12 43.44 -70.01
C LYS A 267 -71.68 44.86 -70.04
N SER A 268 -70.86 45.87 -69.78
CA SER A 268 -71.30 47.27 -69.88
C SER A 268 -71.65 47.66 -71.32
N GLU A 269 -70.85 47.22 -72.30
CA GLU A 269 -71.12 47.43 -73.73
C GLU A 269 -72.41 46.73 -74.16
N ASP A 270 -72.65 45.48 -73.74
CA ASP A 270 -73.87 44.74 -74.04
C ASP A 270 -75.12 45.42 -73.44
N VAL A 271 -75.05 45.89 -72.20
CA VAL A 271 -76.14 46.68 -71.60
C VAL A 271 -76.40 47.96 -72.37
N GLN A 272 -75.35 48.64 -72.84
CA GLN A 272 -75.46 49.86 -73.63
C GLN A 272 -76.07 49.59 -75.01
N GLN A 273 -75.57 48.57 -75.72
CA GLN A 273 -76.10 48.12 -77.01
C GLN A 273 -77.56 47.69 -76.90
N ASN A 274 -77.94 46.97 -75.86
CA ASN A 274 -79.33 46.60 -75.61
C ASN A 274 -80.24 47.83 -75.42
N LYS A 275 -79.77 48.87 -74.71
CA LYS A 275 -80.50 50.14 -74.57
C LYS A 275 -80.64 50.86 -75.91
N GLU A 276 -79.56 50.97 -76.68
CA GLU A 276 -79.57 51.59 -78.01
C GLU A 276 -80.48 50.83 -78.99
N GLN A 277 -80.43 49.49 -78.97
CA GLN A 277 -81.30 48.64 -79.77
C GLN A 277 -82.77 48.82 -79.38
N ALA A 278 -83.09 48.91 -78.09
CA ALA A 278 -84.45 49.19 -77.62
C ALA A 278 -84.93 50.59 -78.07
N GLN A 279 -84.06 51.60 -78.02
CA GLN A 279 -84.34 52.95 -78.52
C GLN A 279 -84.58 52.97 -80.02
N LEU A 280 -83.69 52.36 -80.82
CA LEU A 280 -83.84 52.23 -82.27
C LEU A 280 -85.11 51.46 -82.64
N SER A 281 -85.42 50.37 -81.93
CA SER A 281 -86.65 49.60 -82.13
C SER A 281 -87.90 50.46 -81.87
N SER A 282 -87.88 51.27 -80.83
CA SER A 282 -88.95 52.23 -80.52
C SER A 282 -89.08 53.33 -81.59
N GLN A 283 -87.95 53.90 -82.05
CA GLN A 283 -87.94 54.89 -83.13
C GLN A 283 -88.47 54.31 -84.44
N LEU A 284 -88.08 53.08 -84.78
CA LEU A 284 -88.52 52.38 -85.98
C LEU A 284 -90.03 52.07 -85.92
N LEU A 285 -90.56 51.70 -84.74
CA LEU A 285 -92.01 51.59 -84.52
C LEU A 285 -92.73 52.94 -84.69
N ALA A 286 -92.16 54.03 -84.19
CA ALA A 286 -92.73 55.37 -84.34
C ALA A 286 -92.77 55.81 -85.80
N GLU A 287 -91.66 55.65 -86.54
CA GLU A 287 -91.61 55.92 -87.98
C GLU A 287 -92.53 54.99 -88.76
N ARG A 288 -92.62 53.70 -88.43
CA ARG A 288 -93.58 52.77 -89.04
C ARG A 288 -95.04 53.22 -88.83
N ASN A 289 -95.38 53.71 -87.63
CA ASN A 289 -96.72 54.24 -87.35
C ASN A 289 -96.99 55.56 -88.07
N LYS A 290 -95.96 56.38 -88.31
CA LYS A 290 -96.05 57.60 -89.12
C LYS A 290 -96.25 57.26 -90.60
N VAL A 291 -95.50 56.29 -91.13
CA VAL A 291 -95.68 55.75 -92.49
C VAL A 291 -97.09 55.23 -92.67
N LYS A 292 -97.60 54.38 -91.76
CA LYS A 292 -99.00 53.91 -91.83
C LYS A 292 -100.03 55.04 -91.84
N ARG A 293 -99.80 56.12 -91.08
CA ARG A 293 -100.68 57.30 -91.08
C ARG A 293 -100.62 58.04 -92.42
N LEU A 294 -99.43 58.21 -92.99
CA LEU A 294 -99.24 58.81 -94.30
C LEU A 294 -99.87 57.94 -95.42
N GLU A 295 -99.67 56.62 -95.39
CA GLU A 295 -100.33 55.67 -96.29
C GLU A 295 -101.85 55.81 -96.24
N LYS A 296 -102.43 55.95 -95.04
CA LYS A 296 -103.86 56.19 -94.86
C LYS A 296 -104.30 57.53 -95.47
N GLN A 297 -103.52 58.60 -95.26
CA GLN A 297 -103.81 59.92 -95.86
C GLN A 297 -103.72 59.88 -97.38
N VAL A 298 -102.75 59.14 -97.95
CA VAL A 298 -102.65 58.93 -99.40
C VAL A 298 -103.89 58.22 -99.92
N LEU A 299 -104.32 57.13 -99.27
CA LEU A 299 -105.51 56.39 -99.66
C LEU A 299 -106.79 57.25 -99.56
N GLU A 300 -106.94 58.05 -98.50
CA GLU A 300 -108.05 59.00 -98.35
C GLU A 300 -108.02 60.07 -99.46
N GLY A 301 -106.83 60.55 -99.83
CA GLY A 301 -106.62 61.46 -100.95
C GLY A 301 -106.94 60.85 -102.32
N GLU A 302 -106.57 59.60 -102.56
CA GLU A 302 -106.89 58.85 -103.78
C GLU A 302 -108.41 58.68 -103.93
N GLN A 303 -109.11 58.27 -102.86
CA GLN A 303 -110.57 58.15 -102.87
C GLN A 303 -111.27 59.49 -103.12
N ALA A 304 -110.74 60.60 -102.56
CA ALA A 304 -111.24 61.93 -102.84
C ALA A 304 -111.02 62.32 -104.32
N ARG A 305 -109.86 61.97 -104.88
CA ARG A 305 -109.55 62.19 -106.30
C ARG A 305 -110.50 61.43 -107.22
N ASP A 306 -110.77 60.17 -106.92
CA ASP A 306 -111.66 59.33 -107.74
C ASP A 306 -113.11 59.84 -107.70
N LYS A 307 -113.59 60.34 -106.54
CA LYS A 307 -114.89 61.00 -106.43
C LYS A 307 -114.98 62.28 -107.29
N VAL A 308 -113.90 63.06 -107.35
CA VAL A 308 -113.83 64.27 -108.19
C VAL A 308 -113.77 63.90 -109.67
N ALA A 309 -112.98 62.88 -110.03
CA ALA A 309 -112.91 62.36 -111.40
C ALA A 309 -114.28 61.86 -111.88
N ALA A 310 -114.99 61.07 -111.07
CA ALA A 310 -116.34 60.60 -111.38
C ALA A 310 -117.36 61.75 -111.53
N ARG A 311 -117.23 62.82 -110.73
CA ARG A 311 -118.05 64.04 -110.87
C ARG A 311 -117.77 64.78 -112.18
N LEU A 312 -116.50 64.89 -112.57
CA LEU A 312 -116.10 65.51 -113.84
C LEU A 312 -116.64 64.72 -115.03
N GLU A 313 -116.51 63.40 -115.02
CA GLU A 313 -117.06 62.52 -116.07
C GLU A 313 -118.58 62.70 -116.23
N ALA A 314 -119.32 62.74 -115.11
CA ALA A 314 -120.77 62.97 -115.12
C ALA A 314 -121.13 64.34 -115.73
N LEU A 315 -120.40 65.41 -115.39
CA LEU A 315 -120.59 66.75 -115.95
C LEU A 315 -120.29 66.79 -117.46
N THR A 316 -119.22 66.13 -117.92
CA THR A 316 -118.92 66.03 -119.35
C THR A 316 -119.98 65.25 -120.12
N ALA A 317 -120.56 64.20 -119.51
CA ALA A 317 -121.64 63.43 -120.13
C ALA A 317 -122.97 64.21 -120.22
N GLU A 318 -123.29 65.04 -119.22
CA GLU A 318 -124.45 65.96 -119.31
C GLU A 318 -124.24 67.06 -120.36
N SER A 319 -123.02 67.59 -120.47
CA SER A 319 -122.67 68.60 -121.47
C SER A 319 -122.82 68.06 -122.89
N SER A 320 -122.33 66.85 -123.17
CA SER A 320 -122.42 66.25 -124.51
C SER A 320 -123.87 65.97 -124.92
N LYS A 321 -124.74 65.56 -124.00
CA LYS A 321 -126.19 65.42 -124.24
C LYS A 321 -126.86 66.75 -124.62
N ARG A 322 -126.54 67.85 -123.94
CA ARG A 322 -127.10 69.18 -124.27
C ARG A 322 -126.65 69.65 -125.65
N GLU A 323 -125.38 69.43 -126.00
CA GLU A 323 -124.85 69.82 -127.32
C GLU A 323 -125.55 69.05 -128.45
N GLN A 324 -125.78 67.75 -128.27
CA GLN A 324 -126.45 66.91 -129.26
C GLN A 324 -127.92 67.29 -129.47
N GLN A 325 -128.60 67.76 -128.42
CA GLN A 325 -129.98 68.23 -128.47
C GLN A 325 -130.13 69.60 -129.17
N LEU A 326 -129.13 70.48 -129.08
CA LEU A 326 -129.12 71.75 -129.80
C LEU A 326 -128.88 71.55 -131.31
N ARG A 327 -128.05 70.57 -131.69
CA ARG A 327 -127.81 70.24 -133.11
C ARG A 327 -129.07 69.75 -133.83
N SER A 328 -129.91 68.95 -133.17
CA SER A 328 -131.15 68.45 -133.77
C SER A 328 -132.22 69.54 -133.96
N GLN A 329 -132.28 70.52 -133.05
CA GLN A 329 -133.19 71.67 -133.18
C GLN A 329 -132.80 72.59 -134.35
N LEU A 330 -131.51 72.79 -134.60
CA LEU A 330 -131.01 73.61 -135.70
C LEU A 330 -131.40 73.03 -137.07
N GLN A 331 -131.23 71.71 -137.24
CA GLN A 331 -131.52 71.01 -138.50
C GLN A 331 -133.02 71.04 -138.85
N SER A 332 -133.90 70.98 -137.85
CA SER A 332 -135.35 71.12 -138.03
C SER A 332 -135.76 72.53 -138.52
N SER A 333 -135.02 73.56 -138.09
CA SER A 333 -135.27 74.96 -138.50
C SER A 333 -134.85 75.19 -139.96
N GLU A 334 -133.73 74.60 -140.39
CA GLU A 334 -133.24 74.70 -141.77
C GLU A 334 -134.21 74.06 -142.78
N ASP A 335 -134.80 72.90 -142.47
CA ASP A 335 -135.77 72.22 -143.33
C ASP A 335 -137.08 73.01 -143.52
N GLN A 336 -137.51 73.77 -142.51
CA GLN A 336 -138.71 74.63 -142.59
C GLN A 336 -138.45 75.87 -143.46
N LEU A 337 -137.26 76.45 -143.37
CA LEU A 337 -136.85 77.58 -144.20
C LEU A 337 -136.82 77.22 -145.70
N GLN A 338 -136.31 76.03 -146.04
CA GLN A 338 -136.21 75.58 -147.43
C GLN A 338 -137.59 75.34 -148.08
N LYS A 339 -138.55 74.81 -147.31
CA LYS A 339 -139.94 74.65 -147.78
C LYS A 339 -140.62 76.00 -148.06
N SER A 340 -140.46 76.98 -147.18
CA SER A 340 -141.07 78.30 -147.37
C SER A 340 -140.52 79.06 -148.58
N GLN A 341 -139.21 78.97 -148.84
CA GLN A 341 -138.59 79.56 -150.03
C GLN A 341 -139.11 78.96 -151.35
N SER A 342 -139.35 77.64 -151.38
CA SER A 342 -139.90 76.97 -152.57
C SER A 342 -141.35 77.38 -152.89
N SER A 343 -142.16 77.66 -151.87
CA SER A 343 -143.55 78.13 -152.04
C SER A 343 -143.61 79.56 -152.57
N LEU A 344 -142.74 80.44 -152.06
CA LEU A 344 -142.60 81.84 -152.52
C LEU A 344 -142.22 81.91 -154.01
N ALA A 345 -141.21 81.14 -154.42
CA ALA A 345 -140.77 81.09 -155.83
C ALA A 345 -141.87 80.60 -156.79
N THR A 346 -142.84 79.81 -156.30
CA THR A 346 -143.95 79.30 -157.09
C THR A 346 -145.07 80.33 -157.24
N MET A 347 -145.33 81.12 -156.19
CA MET A 347 -146.31 82.21 -156.20
C MET A 347 -145.85 83.37 -157.09
N GLU A 348 -144.56 83.72 -157.07
CA GLU A 348 -143.98 84.79 -157.92
C GLU A 348 -144.14 84.49 -159.41
N LYS A 349 -143.91 83.24 -159.84
CA LYS A 349 -144.13 82.82 -161.24
C LYS A 349 -145.60 82.91 -161.68
N ARG A 350 -146.53 82.70 -160.74
CA ARG A 350 -147.98 82.72 -161.02
C ARG A 350 -148.52 84.15 -161.13
N ILE A 351 -147.97 85.08 -160.35
CA ILE A 351 -148.30 86.52 -160.44
C ILE A 351 -147.76 87.10 -161.76
N ALA A 352 -146.51 86.79 -162.13
CA ALA A 352 -145.93 87.23 -163.39
C ALA A 352 -146.74 86.77 -164.62
N ALA A 353 -147.32 85.57 -164.59
CA ALA A 353 -148.17 85.07 -165.66
C ALA A 353 -149.52 85.83 -165.78
N LEU A 354 -150.11 86.21 -164.63
CA LEU A 354 -151.38 86.95 -164.60
C LEU A 354 -151.22 88.43 -164.98
N GLU A 355 -150.06 89.03 -164.70
CA GLU A 355 -149.74 90.41 -165.12
C GLU A 355 -149.54 90.53 -166.64
N GLU A 356 -148.95 89.51 -167.28
CA GLU A 356 -148.75 89.47 -168.73
C GLU A 356 -150.09 89.25 -169.49
N GLU A 357 -151.02 88.49 -168.91
CA GLU A 357 -152.35 88.25 -169.47
C GLU A 357 -153.25 89.50 -169.39
N ASN A 358 -153.16 90.26 -168.29
CA ASN A 358 -153.88 91.53 -168.15
C ASN A 358 -153.38 92.61 -169.13
N ARG A 359 -152.08 92.62 -169.44
CA ARG A 359 -151.52 93.50 -170.48
C ARG A 359 -152.05 93.18 -171.88
N ARG A 360 -152.28 91.91 -172.21
CA ARG A 360 -152.84 91.51 -173.52
C ARG A 360 -154.31 91.92 -173.68
N LEU A 361 -155.10 91.91 -172.61
CA LEU A 361 -156.51 92.30 -172.66
C LEU A 361 -156.71 93.82 -172.77
N LYS A 362 -155.79 94.65 -172.27
CA LYS A 362 -155.85 96.11 -172.43
C LYS A 362 -155.57 96.63 -173.84
N ASN A 363 -155.01 95.82 -174.74
CA ASN A 363 -154.69 96.26 -176.12
C ASN A 363 -155.67 95.72 -177.17
N ARG A 364 -156.90 95.34 -176.79
CA ARG A 364 -157.93 94.89 -177.73
C ARG A 364 -159.35 95.38 -177.41
N ALA A 365 -159.48 96.65 -177.01
CA ALA A 365 -160.68 97.49 -177.16
C ALA A 365 -160.33 98.95 -176.93
#